data_AF-A0A1S2NTV8-F1
#
_entry.id   AF-A0A1S2NTV8-F1
#
_cell.length_a   1.000
_cell.length_b   1.000
_cell.length_c   1.000
_cell.angle_alpha   90.00
_cell.angle_beta   90.00
_cell.angle_gamma   90.00
#
_symmetry.space_group_name_H-M   'P 1'
#
loop_
_entity.id
_entity.type
_entity.pdbx_description
1 polymer ?
#
loop_
_entity_poly.entity_id
_entity_poly.type
_entity_poly.pdbx_seq_one_letter_code
_entity_poly.pdbx_strand_id
1 'polypeptide(L)'
;MGASYWDYYVPYQEDLGAALEELRHREFRAGDYFWVRGDDRLPEEERRPRPSTLDELWADEWTQHSGTHSILDVFHVQREDEEPEACAVQQVTAEEARRATGSERLTREHVPAVQDLARERWYGRCAVLHDNHGTPQEIYFWGWSGD
;
A
#
# COMPACT_ATOMS: atom_id res chain seq x y z
N MET A 1 -13.05 -4.52 -14.67
CA MET A 1 -12.27 -5.33 -13.73
C MET A 1 -10.86 -4.85 -13.92
N GLY A 2 -10.31 -4.22 -12.90
CA GLY A 2 -9.13 -3.37 -13.04
C GLY A 2 -8.67 -2.87 -11.69
N ALA A 3 -7.41 -2.45 -11.66
CA ALA A 3 -6.68 -2.25 -10.43
C ALA A 3 -7.38 -1.23 -9.57
N SER A 4 -7.47 -1.51 -8.28
CA SER A 4 -8.04 -0.58 -7.32
C SER A 4 -6.93 0.24 -6.71
N TYR A 5 -7.12 1.55 -6.77
CA TYR A 5 -6.28 2.50 -6.06
C TYR A 5 -6.53 2.37 -4.57
N TRP A 6 -5.47 2.41 -3.79
CA TRP A 6 -5.52 2.49 -2.34
C TRP A 6 -4.52 3.53 -1.85
N ASP A 7 -4.87 4.22 -0.75
CA ASP A 7 -4.00 5.18 -0.10
C ASP A 7 -4.28 5.27 1.42
N TYR A 8 -3.21 5.50 2.19
CA TYR A 8 -3.25 5.52 3.64
C TYR A 8 -2.30 6.56 4.21
N TYR A 9 -2.72 7.20 5.29
CA TYR A 9 -1.87 8.03 6.15
C TYR A 9 -1.65 7.31 7.48
N VAL A 10 -0.40 7.24 7.92
CA VAL A 10 -0.03 6.72 9.24
C VAL A 10 0.91 7.68 9.95
N PRO A 11 0.97 7.66 11.30
CA PRO A 11 1.98 8.41 12.03
C PRO A 11 3.39 8.05 11.58
N TYR A 12 4.29 9.04 11.59
CA TYR A 12 5.68 8.81 11.21
C TYR A 12 6.36 7.83 12.16
N GLN A 13 7.08 6.88 11.56
CA GLN A 13 8.02 5.99 12.22
C GLN A 13 9.33 6.01 11.42
N GLU A 14 10.46 5.95 12.10
CA GLU A 14 11.77 5.95 11.44
C GLU A 14 11.95 4.68 10.57
N ASP A 15 11.42 3.55 11.04
CA ASP A 15 11.35 2.31 10.29
C ASP A 15 10.06 2.25 9.45
N LEU A 16 10.20 2.53 8.15
CA LEU A 16 9.09 2.47 7.19
C LEU A 16 8.53 1.05 7.03
N GLY A 17 9.39 0.03 7.17
CA GLY A 17 8.99 -1.37 7.09
C GLY A 17 8.07 -1.75 8.26
N ALA A 18 8.44 -1.35 9.48
CA ALA A 18 7.61 -1.52 10.66
C ALA A 18 6.26 -0.76 10.53
N ALA A 19 6.29 0.47 10.00
CA ALA A 19 5.06 1.24 9.75
C ALA A 19 4.12 0.54 8.75
N LEU A 20 4.68 -0.03 7.68
CA LEU A 20 3.93 -0.80 6.70
C LEU A 20 3.34 -2.08 7.32
N GLU A 21 4.14 -2.83 8.08
CA GLU A 21 3.68 -4.05 8.74
C GLU A 21 2.54 -3.76 9.73
N GLU A 22 2.66 -2.73 10.56
CA GLU A 22 1.61 -2.31 11.48
C GLU A 22 0.32 -1.92 10.73
N LEU A 23 0.46 -1.15 9.65
CA LEU A 23 -0.65 -0.76 8.78
C LEU A 23 -1.36 -1.99 8.21
N ARG A 24 -0.61 -2.96 7.67
CA ARG A 24 -1.17 -4.22 7.14
C ARG A 24 -1.94 -4.97 8.23
N HIS A 25 -1.37 -5.13 9.42
CA HIS A 25 -2.08 -5.78 10.53
C HIS A 25 -3.31 -5.01 11.02
N ARG A 26 -3.31 -3.68 10.91
CA ARG A 26 -4.47 -2.84 11.24
C ARG A 26 -5.61 -3.07 10.24
N GLU A 27 -5.35 -2.95 8.94
CA GLU A 27 -6.37 -3.14 7.90
C GLU A 27 -6.92 -4.57 7.89
N PHE A 28 -6.05 -5.57 8.08
CA PHE A 28 -6.47 -6.96 8.21
C PHE A 28 -7.44 -7.18 9.38
N ARG A 29 -7.13 -6.63 10.57
CA ARG A 29 -8.00 -6.73 11.76
C ARG A 29 -9.29 -5.95 11.61
N ALA A 30 -9.26 -4.81 10.91
CA ALA A 30 -10.46 -4.04 10.60
C ALA A 30 -11.38 -4.80 9.63
N GLY A 31 -10.80 -5.69 8.81
CA GLY A 31 -11.53 -6.40 7.76
C GLY A 31 -11.82 -5.51 6.55
N ASP A 32 -11.13 -4.39 6.39
CA ASP A 32 -11.34 -3.46 5.29
C ASP A 32 -10.49 -3.85 4.07
N TYR A 33 -10.80 -5.02 3.53
CA TYR A 33 -10.15 -5.58 2.35
C TYR A 33 -11.10 -6.50 1.59
N PHE A 34 -10.85 -6.66 0.29
CA PHE A 34 -11.59 -7.57 -0.56
C PHE A 34 -11.21 -9.02 -0.27
N TRP A 35 -12.21 -9.83 0.07
CA TRP A 35 -12.07 -11.27 0.27
C TRP A 35 -12.81 -12.00 -0.85
N VAL A 36 -12.07 -12.47 -1.85
CA VAL A 36 -12.63 -13.08 -3.07
C VAL A 36 -13.52 -14.29 -2.75
N ARG A 37 -13.13 -15.16 -1.81
CA ARG A 37 -13.96 -16.30 -1.36
C ARG A 37 -15.16 -15.90 -0.51
N GLY A 38 -15.29 -14.62 -0.16
CA GLY A 38 -16.45 -14.06 0.53
C GLY A 38 -17.52 -13.50 -0.41
N ASP A 39 -17.20 -13.35 -1.70
CA ASP A 39 -18.06 -12.70 -2.69
C ASP A 39 -19.42 -13.44 -2.83
N ASP A 40 -20.52 -12.70 -2.77
CA ASP A 40 -21.88 -13.22 -2.89
C ASP A 40 -22.19 -13.79 -4.28
N ARG A 41 -21.36 -13.50 -5.28
CA ARG A 41 -21.47 -14.07 -6.63
C ARG A 41 -20.98 -15.52 -6.70
N LEU A 42 -20.26 -15.99 -5.69
CA LEU A 42 -19.80 -17.37 -5.63
C LEU A 42 -20.90 -18.32 -5.12
N PRO A 43 -20.96 -19.56 -5.62
CA PRO A 43 -21.77 -20.61 -5.01
C PRO A 43 -21.47 -20.77 -3.52
N GLU A 44 -22.48 -21.00 -2.68
CA GLU A 44 -22.35 -21.10 -1.22
C GLU A 44 -21.29 -22.13 -0.79
N GLU A 45 -21.21 -23.25 -1.51
CA GLU A 45 -20.22 -24.32 -1.30
C GLU A 45 -18.76 -23.92 -1.59
N GLU A 46 -18.54 -22.89 -2.40
CA GLU A 46 -17.22 -22.33 -2.71
C GLU A 46 -16.84 -21.19 -1.78
N ARG A 47 -17.82 -20.58 -1.10
CA ARG A 47 -17.57 -19.49 -0.16
C ARG A 47 -16.78 -20.00 1.05
N ARG A 48 -15.90 -19.15 1.57
CA ARG A 48 -15.10 -19.44 2.75
C ARG A 48 -15.24 -18.30 3.76
N PRO A 49 -15.23 -18.61 5.07
CA PRO A 49 -15.12 -17.58 6.09
C PRO A 49 -13.85 -16.77 5.87
N ARG A 50 -13.82 -15.54 6.40
CA ARG A 50 -12.62 -14.72 6.34
C ARG A 50 -11.47 -15.41 7.08
N PRO A 51 -10.24 -15.31 6.56
CA PRO A 51 -9.06 -15.86 7.20
C PRO A 51 -8.82 -15.21 8.56
N SER A 52 -8.22 -15.96 9.47
CA SER A 52 -7.90 -15.50 10.82
C SER A 52 -6.49 -14.91 10.94
N THR A 53 -5.63 -15.19 9.96
CA THR A 53 -4.26 -14.66 9.86
C THR A 53 -3.95 -14.17 8.45
N LEU A 54 -2.92 -13.31 8.31
CA LEU A 54 -2.40 -12.88 7.01
C LEU A 54 -1.85 -14.06 6.20
N ASP A 55 -1.23 -15.04 6.86
CA ASP A 55 -0.71 -16.23 6.18
C ASP A 55 -1.85 -17.07 5.58
N GLU A 56 -2.97 -17.23 6.30
CA GLU A 56 -4.17 -17.90 5.78
C GLU A 56 -4.79 -17.14 4.59
N LEU A 57 -4.80 -15.81 4.65
CA LEU A 57 -5.26 -14.96 3.54
C LEU A 57 -4.44 -15.21 2.28
N TRP A 58 -3.11 -15.20 2.40
CA TRP A 58 -2.21 -15.36 1.27
C TRP A 58 -1.98 -16.83 0.87
N ALA A 59 -2.42 -17.80 1.66
CA ALA A 59 -2.47 -19.21 1.27
C ALA A 59 -3.58 -19.50 0.24
N ASP A 60 -4.58 -18.62 0.08
CA ASP A 60 -5.62 -18.78 -0.93
C ASP A 60 -5.15 -18.30 -2.31
N GLU A 61 -5.16 -19.22 -3.29
CA GLU A 61 -4.71 -18.94 -4.66
C GLU A 61 -5.55 -17.85 -5.35
N TRP A 62 -6.84 -17.72 -5.02
CA TRP A 62 -7.67 -16.70 -5.65
C TRP A 62 -7.33 -15.32 -5.11
N THR A 63 -7.01 -15.22 -3.82
CA THR A 63 -6.46 -13.99 -3.25
C THR A 63 -5.12 -13.62 -3.88
N GLN A 64 -4.24 -14.57 -4.14
CA GLN A 64 -2.99 -14.30 -4.86
C GLN A 64 -3.21 -13.76 -6.28
N HIS A 65 -4.33 -14.10 -6.92
CA HIS A 65 -4.66 -13.65 -8.27
C HIS A 65 -5.43 -12.32 -8.31
N SER A 66 -6.46 -12.18 -7.49
CA SER A 66 -7.32 -10.98 -7.45
C SER A 66 -6.72 -9.85 -6.61
N GLY A 67 -5.84 -10.19 -5.66
CA GLY A 67 -5.44 -9.26 -4.62
C GLY A 67 -6.58 -8.95 -3.66
N THR A 68 -6.30 -8.04 -2.75
CA THR A 68 -7.16 -7.62 -1.64
C THR A 68 -7.70 -6.21 -1.83
N HIS A 69 -7.26 -5.52 -2.89
CA HIS A 69 -7.67 -4.15 -3.21
C HIS A 69 -7.32 -3.17 -2.08
N SER A 70 -6.19 -3.42 -1.40
CA SER A 70 -5.78 -2.69 -0.20
C SER A 70 -4.25 -2.75 -0.03
N ILE A 71 -3.74 -2.10 1.02
CA ILE A 71 -2.32 -2.19 1.42
C ILE A 71 -1.84 -3.61 1.70
N LEU A 72 -2.74 -4.59 1.89
CA LEU A 72 -2.32 -5.97 2.14
C LEU A 72 -1.58 -6.58 0.94
N ASP A 73 -1.80 -6.03 -0.27
CA ASP A 73 -1.20 -6.46 -1.55
C ASP A 73 0.30 -6.15 -1.67
N VAL A 74 0.86 -5.38 -0.73
CA VAL A 74 2.29 -5.09 -0.65
C VAL A 74 2.88 -5.65 0.64
N PHE A 75 4.08 -6.22 0.55
CA PHE A 75 4.67 -7.02 1.64
C PHE A 75 5.79 -6.30 2.38
N HIS A 76 6.55 -5.45 1.70
CA HIS A 76 7.73 -4.81 2.27
C HIS A 76 8.02 -3.45 1.60
N VAL A 77 8.86 -2.66 2.26
CA VAL A 77 9.42 -1.43 1.71
C VAL A 77 10.75 -1.76 1.05
N GLN A 78 10.84 -1.51 -0.26
CA GLN A 78 12.06 -1.63 -1.03
C GLN A 78 12.94 -0.39 -0.87
N ARG A 79 14.24 -0.63 -0.95
CA ARG A 79 15.24 0.42 -0.95
C ARG A 79 15.28 1.13 -2.30
N GLU A 80 15.84 2.33 -2.30
CA GLU A 80 16.02 3.13 -3.52
C GLU A 80 16.97 2.46 -4.53
N ASP A 81 17.95 1.70 -4.03
CA ASP A 81 18.97 1.04 -4.86
C ASP A 81 18.55 -0.34 -5.43
N GLU A 82 17.33 -0.78 -5.13
CA GLU A 82 16.77 -2.05 -5.58
C GLU A 82 15.93 -1.89 -6.86
N GLU A 83 15.92 -2.92 -7.71
CA GLU A 83 15.03 -2.95 -8.86
C GLU A 83 13.58 -3.09 -8.37
N PRO A 84 12.62 -2.29 -8.88
CA PRO A 84 11.23 -2.35 -8.47
C PRO A 84 10.63 -3.77 -8.57
N GLU A 85 10.37 -4.37 -7.41
CA GLU A 85 9.68 -5.65 -7.27
C GLU A 85 8.16 -5.44 -7.21
N ALA A 86 7.41 -6.40 -7.76
CA ALA A 86 5.98 -6.52 -7.54
C ALA A 86 5.68 -6.82 -6.06
N CYS A 87 4.48 -6.46 -5.63
CA CYS A 87 3.97 -6.59 -4.27
C CYS A 87 4.82 -5.90 -3.22
N ALA A 88 5.37 -4.73 -3.54
CA ALA A 88 6.13 -3.93 -2.60
C ALA A 88 5.99 -2.43 -2.85
N VAL A 89 6.44 -1.64 -1.86
CA VAL A 89 6.41 -0.19 -1.92
C VAL A 89 7.80 0.41 -1.99
N GLN A 90 7.99 1.44 -2.79
CA GLN A 90 9.25 2.17 -2.84
C GLN A 90 9.09 3.58 -2.28
N GLN A 91 10.08 4.03 -1.50
CA GLN A 91 10.09 5.39 -1.01
C GLN A 91 10.28 6.39 -2.16
N VAL A 92 9.55 7.50 -2.14
CA VAL A 92 9.82 8.63 -3.03
C VAL A 92 11.18 9.22 -2.71
N THR A 93 12.03 9.22 -3.71
CA THR A 93 13.37 9.81 -3.65
C THR A 93 13.28 11.34 -3.59
N ALA A 94 14.35 11.97 -3.09
CA ALA A 94 14.44 13.43 -3.08
C ALA A 94 14.41 14.01 -4.51
N GLU A 95 14.91 13.28 -5.52
CA GLU A 95 14.84 13.72 -6.91
C GLU A 95 13.41 13.71 -7.46
N GLU A 96 12.67 12.63 -7.25
CA GLU A 96 11.28 12.55 -7.69
C GLU A 96 10.41 13.59 -6.99
N ALA A 97 10.61 13.78 -5.67
CA ALA A 97 9.93 14.82 -4.90
C ALA A 97 10.19 16.21 -5.50
N ARG A 98 11.46 16.56 -5.77
CA ARG A 98 11.82 17.84 -6.41
C ARG A 98 11.22 17.97 -7.80
N ARG A 99 11.25 16.91 -8.60
CA ARG A 99 10.74 16.93 -9.98
C ARG A 99 9.22 17.12 -10.02
N ALA A 100 8.50 16.49 -9.08
CA ALA A 100 7.04 16.56 -9.00
C ALA A 100 6.53 17.85 -8.34
N THR A 101 7.23 18.35 -7.33
CA THR A 101 6.68 19.37 -6.41
C THR A 101 7.53 20.64 -6.30
N GLY A 102 8.80 20.59 -6.75
CA GLY A 102 9.80 21.63 -6.49
C GLY A 102 10.43 21.55 -5.08
N SER A 103 10.02 20.61 -4.24
CA SER A 103 10.52 20.43 -2.86
C SER A 103 11.06 19.01 -2.64
N GLU A 104 12.11 18.88 -1.82
CA GLU A 104 12.57 17.59 -1.29
C GLU A 104 11.74 17.13 -0.09
N ARG A 105 11.15 18.09 0.64
CA ARG A 105 10.33 17.83 1.82
C ARG A 105 8.87 17.86 1.42
N LEU A 106 8.29 16.68 1.33
CA LEU A 106 6.87 16.51 1.03
C LEU A 106 6.02 16.86 2.24
N THR A 107 4.82 17.35 1.98
CA THR A 107 3.78 17.72 2.96
C THR A 107 2.45 17.19 2.40
N ARG A 108 1.36 17.27 3.17
CA ARG A 108 0.03 16.85 2.66
C ARG A 108 -0.39 17.59 1.38
N GLU A 109 0.00 18.85 1.23
CA GLU A 109 -0.32 19.66 0.04
C GLU A 109 0.36 19.12 -1.23
N HIS A 110 1.49 18.43 -1.07
CA HIS A 110 2.25 17.86 -2.18
C HIS A 110 1.70 16.50 -2.66
N VAL A 111 0.82 15.84 -1.89
CA VAL A 111 0.32 14.50 -2.20
C VAL A 111 -0.25 14.38 -3.62
N PRO A 112 -1.15 15.28 -4.09
CA PRO A 112 -1.71 15.16 -5.43
C PRO A 112 -0.65 15.14 -6.55
N ALA A 113 0.50 15.79 -6.34
CA ALA A 113 1.57 15.87 -7.34
C ALA A 113 2.45 14.60 -7.39
N VAL A 114 2.46 13.79 -6.32
CA VAL A 114 3.27 12.56 -6.24
C VAL A 114 2.46 11.28 -6.46
N GLN A 115 1.12 11.36 -6.47
CA GLN A 115 0.25 10.20 -6.69
C GLN A 115 0.57 9.48 -8.00
N ASP A 116 0.89 10.23 -9.06
CA ASP A 116 1.26 9.72 -10.38
C ASP A 116 2.59 8.94 -10.41
N LEU A 117 3.33 8.84 -9.30
CA LEU A 117 4.54 8.00 -9.20
C LEU A 117 4.19 6.51 -9.07
N ALA A 118 3.01 6.16 -8.56
CA ALA A 118 2.54 4.77 -8.51
C ALA A 118 1.69 4.49 -9.77
N ARG A 119 2.30 3.89 -10.80
CA ARG A 119 1.64 3.65 -12.10
C ARG A 119 1.38 2.19 -12.41
N GLU A 120 2.06 1.29 -11.70
CA GLU A 120 2.05 -0.13 -11.97
C GLU A 120 1.11 -0.86 -11.01
N ARG A 121 0.51 -1.93 -11.51
CA ARG A 121 -0.28 -2.86 -10.67
C ARG A 121 0.65 -3.61 -9.75
N TRP A 122 0.12 -4.07 -8.62
CA TRP A 122 0.92 -4.76 -7.59
C TRP A 122 2.07 -3.91 -7.08
N TYR A 123 1.97 -2.58 -7.17
CA TYR A 123 3.07 -1.70 -6.81
C TYR A 123 2.54 -0.50 -6.05
N GLY A 124 3.31 -0.09 -5.05
CA GLY A 124 3.02 1.09 -4.28
C GLY A 124 4.23 1.97 -4.07
N ARG A 125 3.96 3.13 -3.49
CA ARG A 125 4.93 4.13 -3.12
C ARG A 125 4.67 4.56 -1.69
N CYS A 126 5.71 5.04 -1.04
CA CYS A 126 5.56 5.72 0.24
C CYS A 126 6.33 7.04 0.28
N ALA A 127 5.85 7.98 1.08
CA ALA A 127 6.46 9.29 1.26
C ALA A 127 6.36 9.72 2.72
N VAL A 128 7.46 10.25 3.27
CA VAL A 128 7.45 10.93 4.57
C VAL A 128 6.92 12.34 4.37
N LEU A 129 5.82 12.64 5.05
CA LEU A 129 5.20 13.96 5.06
C LEU A 129 5.66 14.73 6.28
N HIS A 130 6.06 15.97 6.04
CA HIS A 130 6.59 16.88 7.02
C HIS A 130 5.57 17.97 7.35
N ASP A 131 5.68 18.55 8.53
CA ASP A 131 5.01 19.80 8.87
C ASP A 131 5.70 21.02 8.21
N ASN A 132 5.13 22.21 8.45
CA ASN A 132 5.66 23.48 7.96
C ASN A 132 7.04 23.85 8.51
N HIS A 133 7.52 23.15 9.55
CA HIS A 133 8.85 23.32 10.12
C HIS A 133 9.86 22.31 9.57
N GLY A 134 9.42 21.38 8.72
CA GLY A 134 10.25 20.32 8.15
C GLY A 134 10.43 19.12 9.07
N THR A 135 9.60 18.97 10.10
CA THR A 135 9.62 17.80 11.00
C THR A 135 8.76 16.69 10.39
N PRO A 136 9.25 15.44 10.29
CA PRO A 136 8.44 14.34 9.80
C PRO A 136 7.29 14.03 10.78
N GLN A 137 6.06 13.94 10.27
CA GLN A 137 4.84 13.74 11.06
C GLN A 137 4.07 12.50 10.63
N GLU A 138 4.05 12.22 9.33
CA GLU A 138 3.24 11.14 8.77
C GLU A 138 4.01 10.40 7.69
N ILE A 139 3.61 9.16 7.43
CA ILE A 139 3.96 8.42 6.22
C ILE A 139 2.68 8.26 5.41
N TYR A 140 2.79 8.56 4.12
CA TYR A 140 1.74 8.33 3.14
C TYR A 140 2.10 7.11 2.31
N PHE A 141 1.24 6.08 2.29
CA PHE A 141 1.37 4.89 1.46
C PHE A 141 0.28 4.92 0.39
N TRP A 142 0.60 4.64 -0.87
CA TRP A 142 -0.39 4.54 -1.94
C TRP A 142 0.05 3.61 -3.04
N GLY A 143 -0.90 3.10 -3.82
CA GLY A 143 -0.57 2.19 -4.90
C GLY A 143 -1.79 1.60 -5.59
N TRP A 144 -1.55 0.53 -6.33
CA TRP A 144 -2.56 -0.15 -7.11
C TRP A 144 -2.53 -1.66 -6.84
N SER A 145 -3.71 -2.24 -6.65
CA SER A 145 -3.86 -3.70 -6.57
C SER A 145 -3.69 -4.39 -7.94
N GLY A 146 -3.77 -5.71 -7.93
CA GLY A 146 -3.45 -6.57 -9.06
C GLY A 146 -4.48 -6.76 -10.17
N ASP A 147 -5.76 -6.86 -9.79
CA ASP A 147 -6.86 -7.16 -10.73
C ASP A 147 -7.03 -6.09 -11.82
#